data_AF-A0A534TV99-F1
#
_entry.id   AF-A0A534TV99-F1
#
_cell.length_a   1.000
_cell.length_b   1.000
_cell.length_c   1.000
_cell.angle_alpha   90.00
_cell.angle_beta   90.00
_cell.angle_gamma   90.00
#
_symmetry.space_group_name_H-M   'P 1'
#
loop_
_entity.id
_entity.type
_entity.pdbx_description
1 polymer ?
#
loop_
_entity_poly.entity_id
_entity_poly.type
_entity_poly.pdbx_seq_one_letter_code
_entity_poly.pdbx_strand_id
1 'polypeptide(L)'
;QKLRSFVAAKSKFVEASEIANETKLFSSGLLDSLAFIELVLYVEKEFHLKLVDFTEVNLNSLDSIEQILDPIFKRSGNVSPAS
;
A
#
# COMPACT_ATOMS: atom_id res chain seq x y z
N GLN A 1 -6.22 7.46 -4.58
CA GLN A 1 -6.03 7.39 -6.05
C GLN A 1 -4.57 7.16 -6.45
N LYS A 2 -3.61 7.97 -5.98
CA LYS A 2 -2.17 7.82 -6.31
C LYS A 2 -1.60 6.43 -5.98
N LEU A 3 -1.90 5.90 -4.79
CA LEU A 3 -1.43 4.57 -4.36
C LEU A 3 -1.92 3.44 -5.29
N ARG A 4 -3.22 3.39 -5.61
CA ARG A 4 -3.76 2.40 -6.57
C ARG A 4 -3.13 2.52 -7.96
N SER A 5 -2.85 3.75 -8.40
CA SER A 5 -2.20 3.98 -9.70
C SER A 5 -0.76 3.44 -9.71
N PHE A 6 -0.02 3.62 -8.61
CA PHE A 6 1.30 3.02 -8.46
C PHE A 6 1.23 1.49 -8.48
N VAL A 7 0.29 0.88 -7.74
CA VAL A 7 0.12 -0.57 -7.72
C VAL A 7 -0.24 -1.13 -9.10
N ALA A 8 -1.20 -0.51 -9.81
CA ALA A 8 -1.57 -0.92 -11.16
C ALA A 8 -0.40 -0.85 -12.15
N ALA A 9 0.43 0.18 -12.05
CA ALA A 9 1.64 0.30 -12.87
C ALA A 9 2.66 -0.83 -12.61
N LYS A 10 2.59 -1.51 -11.46
CA LYS A 10 3.47 -2.63 -11.09
C LYS A 10 2.87 -4.01 -11.37
N SER A 11 1.55 -4.13 -11.51
CA SER A 11 0.84 -5.42 -11.67
C SER A 11 0.76 -5.95 -13.11
N LYS A 12 1.27 -5.20 -14.11
CA LYS A 12 1.35 -5.53 -15.56
C LYS A 12 0.02 -5.82 -16.29
N PHE A 13 -1.04 -6.23 -15.61
CA PHE A 13 -2.28 -6.74 -16.22
C PHE A 13 -3.57 -6.32 -15.48
N VAL A 14 -3.49 -5.38 -14.52
CA VAL A 14 -4.65 -4.97 -13.73
C VAL A 14 -4.74 -3.45 -13.69
N GLU A 15 -5.91 -2.92 -14.07
CA GLU A 15 -6.17 -1.50 -14.03
C GLU A 15 -6.40 -1.00 -12.59
N ALA A 16 -6.10 0.27 -12.34
CA ALA A 16 -6.24 0.86 -11.00
C ALA A 16 -7.68 0.82 -10.45
N SER A 17 -8.69 0.76 -11.32
CA SER A 17 -10.10 0.61 -10.96
C SER A 17 -10.49 -0.79 -10.51
N GLU A 18 -9.70 -1.81 -10.85
CA GLU A 18 -9.97 -3.21 -10.54
C GLU A 18 -9.34 -3.65 -9.20
N ILE A 19 -8.48 -2.79 -8.62
CA ILE A 19 -7.82 -3.05 -7.34
C ILE A 19 -8.70 -2.50 -6.20
N ALA A 20 -9.40 -3.41 -5.51
CA ALA A 20 -10.16 -3.12 -4.30
C ALA A 20 -9.21 -2.84 -3.12
N ASN A 21 -9.76 -2.36 -2.00
CA ASN A 21 -8.94 -1.97 -0.85
C ASN A 21 -8.30 -3.18 -0.16
N GLU A 22 -9.05 -4.26 -0.11
CA GLU A 22 -8.78 -5.55 0.51
C GLU A 22 -8.04 -6.53 -0.44
N THR A 23 -7.87 -6.16 -1.71
CA THR A 23 -7.17 -6.98 -2.70
C THR A 23 -5.78 -7.34 -2.17
N LYS A 24 -5.49 -8.64 -2.15
CA LYS A 24 -4.18 -9.17 -1.80
C LYS A 24 -3.20 -8.84 -2.92
N LEU A 25 -2.14 -8.13 -2.58
CA LEU A 25 -1.16 -7.61 -3.53
C LEU A 25 0.04 -8.55 -3.67
N PHE A 26 0.56 -9.10 -2.58
CA PHE A 26 1.74 -9.94 -2.59
C PHE A 26 1.38 -11.42 -2.38
N SER A 27 0.49 -11.72 -1.43
CA SER A 27 0.10 -13.12 -1.17
C SER A 27 -0.68 -13.77 -2.32
N SER A 28 -1.28 -12.98 -3.21
CA SER A 28 -1.92 -13.45 -4.45
C SER A 28 -0.93 -13.63 -5.61
N GLY A 29 0.30 -13.13 -5.47
CA GLY A 29 1.27 -13.05 -6.56
C GLY A 29 1.03 -11.91 -7.56
N LEU A 30 0.10 -10.98 -7.28
CA LEU A 30 -0.16 -9.82 -8.13
C LEU A 30 1.07 -8.91 -8.27
N LEU A 31 1.83 -8.76 -7.19
CA LEU A 31 3.11 -8.07 -7.10
C LEU A 31 4.17 -9.00 -6.50
N ASP A 32 5.41 -8.81 -6.92
CA ASP A 32 6.56 -9.56 -6.41
C ASP A 32 7.29 -8.82 -5.27
N SER A 33 8.33 -9.45 -4.73
CA SER A 33 9.14 -8.90 -3.64
C SER A 33 9.94 -7.66 -4.05
N LEU A 34 10.22 -7.46 -5.34
CA LEU A 34 10.88 -6.24 -5.82
C LEU A 34 9.88 -5.08 -5.81
N ALA A 35 8.66 -5.31 -6.30
CA ALA A 35 7.57 -4.35 -6.23
C ALA A 35 7.23 -3.96 -4.79
N PHE A 36 7.40 -4.86 -3.82
CA PHE A 36 7.26 -4.56 -2.40
C PHE A 36 8.25 -3.48 -1.92
N ILE A 37 9.53 -3.64 -2.25
CA ILE A 37 10.57 -2.66 -1.88
C ILE A 37 10.27 -1.30 -2.52
N GLU A 38 9.89 -1.29 -3.80
CA GLU A 38 9.53 -0.07 -4.50
C GLU A 38 8.29 0.62 -3.91
N LEU A 39 7.29 -0.17 -3.50
CA LEU A 39 6.08 0.32 -2.83
C LEU A 39 6.41 1.01 -1.51
N VAL A 40 7.22 0.37 -0.66
CA VAL A 40 7.67 0.93 0.63
C VAL A 40 8.36 2.27 0.40
N LEU A 41 9.34 2.31 -0.53
CA LEU A 41 10.07 3.53 -0.86
C LEU A 41 9.15 4.63 -1.42
N TYR A 42 8.20 4.26 -2.27
CA TYR A 42 7.22 5.19 -2.82
C TYR A 42 6.34 5.80 -1.73
N VAL A 43 5.78 4.98 -0.83
CA VAL A 43 4.91 5.46 0.25
C VAL A 43 5.66 6.38 1.22
N GLU A 44 6.84 5.97 1.69
CA GLU A 44 7.63 6.80 2.60
C GLU A 44 7.98 8.16 1.98
N LYS A 45 8.33 8.17 0.68
CA LYS A 45 8.67 9.40 -0.05
C LYS A 45 7.44 10.28 -0.30
N GLU A 46 6.36 9.72 -0.83
CA GLU A 46 5.15 10.46 -1.22
C GLU A 46 4.45 11.06 0.00
N PHE A 47 4.45 10.35 1.12
CA PHE A 47 3.75 10.77 2.34
C PHE A 47 4.69 11.33 3.40
N HIS A 48 5.99 11.48 3.11
CA HIS A 48 6.99 12.03 4.04
C HIS A 48 6.91 11.42 5.45
N LEU A 49 6.94 10.09 5.52
CA LEU A 49 6.88 9.32 6.76
C LEU A 49 7.82 8.11 6.71
N LYS A 50 8.06 7.50 7.87
CA LYS A 50 8.74 6.21 7.99
C LYS A 50 7.73 5.15 8.40
N LEU A 51 7.51 4.13 7.56
CA LEU A 51 6.46 3.13 7.80
C LEU A 51 6.74 2.34 9.07
N VAL A 52 8.03 2.09 9.33
CA VAL A 52 8.54 1.41 10.53
C VAL A 52 8.13 2.08 11.86
N ASP A 53 7.77 3.36 11.84
CA ASP A 53 7.32 4.08 13.04
C ASP A 53 5.85 3.78 13.39
N PHE A 54 5.08 3.19 12.46
CA PHE A 54 3.62 3.01 12.59
C PHE A 54 3.15 1.56 12.40
N THR A 55 3.97 0.72 11.75
CA THR A 55 3.66 -0.68 11.49
C THR A 55 4.94 -1.48 11.26
N GLU A 56 4.86 -2.81 11.42
CA GLU A 56 5.91 -3.70 10.94
C GLU A 56 5.95 -3.62 9.40
N VAL A 57 7.14 -3.60 8.79
CA VAL A 57 7.29 -3.50 7.34
C VAL A 57 7.65 -4.87 6.77
N ASN A 58 6.63 -5.64 6.39
CA ASN A 58 6.79 -6.93 5.73
C ASN A 58 5.62 -7.21 4.76
N LEU A 59 5.69 -8.34 4.05
CA LEU A 59 4.69 -8.71 3.04
C LEU A 59 3.29 -8.99 3.61
N ASN A 60 3.17 -9.29 4.89
CA ASN A 60 1.89 -9.60 5.53
C ASN A 60 1.19 -8.34 6.07
N SER A 61 1.97 -7.37 6.57
CA SER A 61 1.48 -6.14 7.17
C SER A 61 1.12 -5.06 6.14
N LEU A 62 1.52 -5.23 4.89
CA LEU A 62 1.31 -4.29 3.78
C LEU A 62 0.77 -5.00 2.52
N ASP A 63 -0.03 -6.05 2.71
CA ASP A 63 -0.53 -6.92 1.63
C ASP A 63 -1.75 -6.37 0.89
N SER A 64 -2.30 -5.23 1.31
CA SER A 64 -3.47 -4.61 0.70
C SER A 64 -3.41 -3.09 0.80
N ILE A 65 -4.21 -2.41 -0.04
CA ILE A 65 -4.28 -0.94 -0.05
C ILE A 65 -4.73 -0.41 1.32
N GLU A 66 -5.72 -1.04 1.95
CA GLU A 66 -6.16 -0.65 3.31
C GLU A 66 -5.03 -0.74 4.33
N GLN A 67 -4.22 -1.79 4.28
CA GLN A 67 -3.12 -2.01 5.22
C GLN A 67 -2.01 -0.99 5.03
N ILE A 68 -1.76 -0.57 3.78
CA ILE A 68 -0.79 0.48 3.46
C ILE A 68 -1.30 1.86 3.90
N LEU A 69 -2.62 2.09 3.84
CA LEU A 69 -3.23 3.36 4.23
C LEU A 69 -3.29 3.57 5.75
N ASP A 70 -3.42 2.50 6.54
CA ASP A 70 -3.47 2.56 8.01
C ASP A 70 -2.32 3.38 8.64
N PRO A 71 -1.02 3.12 8.36
CA PRO A 71 0.07 3.93 8.90
C PRO A 71 0.06 5.38 8.40
N ILE A 72 -0.44 5.65 7.19
CA ILE A 72 -0.55 7.01 6.62
C ILE A 72 -1.61 7.81 7.39
N PHE A 73 -2.74 7.19 7.73
CA PHE A 73 -3.80 7.82 8.52
C PHE A 73 -3.38 8.05 9.97
N LYS A 74 -2.70 7.07 10.59
CA LYS A 74 -2.10 7.23 11.94
C LYS A 74 -1.16 8.43 12.01
N ARG A 75 -0.33 8.63 10.99
CA ARG A 75 0.58 9.78 10.87
C ARG A 75 -0.14 11.12 10.69
N SER A 76 -1.31 11.13 10.06
CA SER A 76 -2.06 12.36 9.76
C SER A 76 -2.91 12.88 10.94
N GLY A 77 -2.97 12.16 12.06
CA GLY A 77 -3.58 12.64 13.29
C GLY A 77 -5.09 12.91 13.23
N ASN A 78 -5.83 12.40 12.22
CA ASN A 78 -7.29 12.33 12.27
C ASN A 78 -7.97 11.46 11.18
N VAL A 79 -9.05 10.80 11.64
CA VAL A 79 -10.21 10.15 11.00
C VAL A 79 -10.04 8.75 10.35
N SER A 80 -10.59 7.75 11.04
CA SER A 80 -11.11 6.52 10.44
C SER A 80 -12.04 6.82 9.25
N PRO A 81 -11.96 6.09 8.13
CA PRO A 81 -13.16 5.82 7.37
C PRO A 81 -13.92 4.72 8.12
N ALA A 82 -14.93 5.14 8.88
CA ALA A 82 -16.06 4.26 9.10
C ALA A 82 -16.72 3.98 7.75
N SER A 83 -17.12 2.71 7.56
CA SER A 83 -17.97 2.15 6.49
C SER A 83 -17.31 1.83 5.16
#